data_AF-A0A0R2JC57-F1
#
_entry.id   AF-A0A0R2JC57-F1
#
_cell.length_a   1.000
_cell.length_b   1.000
_cell.length_c   1.000
_cell.angle_alpha   90.00
_cell.angle_beta   90.00
_cell.angle_gamma   90.00
#
_symmetry.space_group_name_H-M   'P 1'
#
loop_
_entity.id
_entity.type
_entity.pdbx_description
1 polymer ?
#
loop_
_entity_poly.entity_id
_entity_poly.type
_entity_poly.pdbx_seq_one_letter_code
_entity_poly.pdbx_strand_id
1 'polypeptide(L)'
;MFGLFNKLKLNSAQYDQDLFDTIQDAKYDFDKAKASEEALYESNIDPRWIKAQTAFAKQKYFFVLRAARQRKMKGRGHQQSTWYE
;
A
#
# COMPACT_ATOMS: atom_id res chain seq x y z
N MET A 1 -11.69 -4.89 -42.08
CA MET A 1 -10.51 -4.98 -41.21
C MET A 1 -10.82 -4.31 -39.88
N PHE A 2 -11.10 -5.07 -38.81
CA PHE A 2 -11.19 -4.52 -37.45
C PHE A 2 -10.81 -5.60 -36.44
N GLY A 3 -9.53 -5.66 -36.10
CA GLY A 3 -9.03 -6.48 -35.00
C GLY A 3 -8.14 -5.61 -34.13
N LEU A 4 -8.70 -4.93 -33.14
CA LEU A 4 -7.91 -3.99 -32.31
C LEU A 4 -8.48 -3.79 -30.90
N PHE A 5 -8.92 -4.85 -30.21
CA PHE A 5 -9.03 -4.77 -28.73
C PHE A 5 -8.66 -6.11 -28.10
N ASN A 6 -7.38 -6.47 -28.19
CA ASN A 6 -6.82 -7.44 -27.26
C ASN A 6 -6.84 -6.79 -25.86
N LYS A 7 -7.93 -6.97 -25.11
CA LYS A 7 -7.97 -6.62 -23.70
C LYS A 7 -6.85 -7.42 -23.03
N LEU A 8 -5.81 -6.73 -22.56
CA LEU A 8 -4.79 -7.31 -21.70
C LEU A 8 -5.53 -8.03 -20.56
N LYS A 9 -5.47 -9.37 -20.56
CA LYS A 9 -6.02 -10.16 -19.46
C LYS A 9 -5.16 -9.87 -18.25
N LEU A 10 -5.59 -8.91 -17.43
CA LEU A 10 -5.00 -8.64 -16.14
C LEU A 10 -5.12 -9.93 -15.31
N ASN A 11 -3.98 -10.51 -14.95
CA ASN A 11 -3.96 -11.66 -14.07
C ASN A 11 -4.43 -11.19 -12.69
N SER A 12 -5.68 -11.52 -12.33
CA SER A 12 -6.28 -11.08 -11.07
C SER A 12 -5.50 -11.58 -9.86
N ALA A 13 -4.84 -12.74 -9.95
CA ALA A 13 -4.04 -13.26 -8.85
C ALA A 13 -2.77 -12.42 -8.65
N GLN A 14 -2.10 -12.04 -9.74
CA GLN A 14 -0.92 -11.17 -9.69
C GLN A 14 -1.30 -9.79 -9.15
N TYR A 15 -2.37 -9.19 -9.67
CA TYR A 15 -2.85 -7.90 -9.20
C TYR A 15 -3.15 -7.92 -7.69
N ASP A 16 -3.79 -8.99 -7.20
CA ASP A 16 -4.11 -9.12 -5.79
C ASP A 16 -2.85 -9.28 -4.92
N GLN A 17 -1.78 -9.92 -5.44
CA GLN A 17 -0.48 -9.98 -4.76
C GLN A 17 0.20 -8.60 -4.74
N ASP A 18 0.31 -7.95 -5.89
CA ASP A 18 0.88 -6.59 -5.99
C ASP A 18 0.15 -5.61 -5.06
N LEU A 19 -1.18 -5.72 -5.00
CA LEU A 19 -2.01 -4.91 -4.12
C LEU A 19 -1.74 -5.22 -2.63
N PHE A 20 -1.53 -6.49 -2.27
CA PHE A 20 -1.18 -6.86 -0.90
C PHE A 20 0.19 -6.29 -0.51
N ASP A 21 1.20 -6.43 -1.36
CA ASP A 21 2.56 -5.92 -1.11
C ASP A 21 2.53 -4.39 -1.00
N THR A 22 1.82 -3.71 -1.90
CA THR A 22 1.61 -2.25 -1.84
C THR A 22 0.96 -1.80 -0.52
N ILE A 23 0.04 -2.59 0.04
CA ILE A 23 -0.57 -2.29 1.35
C ILE A 23 0.46 -2.41 2.47
N GLN A 24 1.31 -3.43 2.44
CA GLN A 24 2.35 -3.61 3.44
C GLN A 24 3.34 -2.44 3.40
N ASP A 25 3.82 -2.08 2.21
CA ASP A 25 4.74 -0.96 2.02
C ASP A 25 4.12 0.36 2.47
N ALA A 26 2.89 0.66 2.03
CA ALA A 26 2.20 1.89 2.40
C ALA A 26 1.91 1.97 3.91
N LYS A 27 1.66 0.82 4.57
CA LYS A 27 1.51 0.75 6.02
C LYS A 27 2.84 1.03 6.72
N TYR A 28 3.92 0.38 6.28
CA TYR A 28 5.26 0.59 6.82
C TYR A 28 5.67 2.07 6.71
N ASP A 29 5.48 2.68 5.54
CA ASP A 29 5.77 4.10 5.32
C ASP A 29 4.96 5.01 6.24
N PHE A 30 3.67 4.72 6.42
CA PHE A 30 2.82 5.50 7.32
C PHE A 30 3.28 5.37 8.78
N ASP A 31 3.58 4.16 9.25
CA ASP A 31 4.06 3.92 10.61
C ASP A 31 5.41 4.60 10.85
N LYS A 32 6.32 4.52 9.87
CA LYS A 32 7.62 5.19 9.90
C LYS A 32 7.48 6.71 9.94
N ALA A 33 6.61 7.28 9.10
CA ALA A 33 6.33 8.72 9.10
C ALA A 33 5.75 9.19 10.43
N LYS A 34 4.85 8.39 11.03
CA LYS A 34 4.29 8.67 12.35
C LYS A 34 5.34 8.66 13.46
N ALA A 35 6.19 7.63 13.48
CA ALA A 35 7.30 7.56 14.44
C ALA A 35 8.28 8.73 14.27
N SER A 36 8.53 9.14 13.02
CA SER A 36 9.35 10.31 12.73
C SER A 36 8.68 11.61 13.18
N GLU A 37 7.37 11.76 13.00
CA GLU A 37 6.62 12.90 13.52
C GLU A 37 6.71 13.01 15.04
N GLU A 38 6.51 11.90 15.74
CA GLU A 38 6.62 11.83 17.20
C GLU A 38 8.03 12.20 17.68
N ALA A 39 9.08 11.67 17.04
CA ALA A 39 10.47 11.97 17.39
C ALA A 39 10.88 13.43 17.08
N LEU A 40 10.43 13.98 15.96
CA LEU A 40 10.81 15.32 15.52
C LEU A 40 10.00 16.41 16.23
N TYR A 41 8.88 16.07 16.86
CA TYR A 41 8.12 16.98 17.72
C TYR A 41 8.96 17.52 18.89
N GLU A 42 9.99 16.79 19.31
CA GLU A 42 10.94 17.19 20.36
C GLU A 42 12.12 18.03 19.81
N SER A 43 12.16 18.28 18.49
CA SER A 43 13.28 18.93 17.79
C SER A 43 12.90 20.29 17.17
N ASN A 44 13.90 21.13 16.88
CA ASN A 44 13.74 22.50 16.33
C ASN A 44 13.39 22.53 14.81
N ILE A 45 12.62 21.55 14.32
CA ILE A 45 12.28 21.40 12.90
C ILE A 45 10.85 21.91 12.65
N ASP A 46 10.57 22.41 11.44
CA ASP A 46 9.23 22.88 11.05
C ASP A 46 8.19 21.73 11.16
N PRO A 47 7.28 21.77 12.15
CA PRO A 47 6.33 20.71 12.39
C PRO A 47 5.25 20.64 11.30
N ARG A 48 5.08 21.69 10.49
CA ARG A 48 4.09 21.72 9.40
C ARG A 48 4.48 20.80 8.26
N TRP A 49 5.76 20.77 7.89
CA TRP A 49 6.24 19.91 6.80
C TRP A 49 6.16 18.43 7.18
N ILE A 50 6.57 18.09 8.40
CA ILE A 50 6.51 16.71 8.92
C ILE A 50 5.06 16.21 8.96
N LYS A 51 4.14 17.01 9.51
CA LYS A 51 2.70 16.69 9.52
C LYS A 51 2.13 16.50 8.12
N ALA A 52 2.56 17.31 7.15
CA ALA A 52 2.12 17.16 5.77
C ALA A 52 2.59 15.83 5.17
N GLN A 53 3.84 15.41 5.46
CA GLN A 53 4.39 14.15 5.00
C GLN A 53 3.68 12.94 5.64
N THR A 54 3.40 12.98 6.95
CA THR A 54 2.60 11.96 7.63
C THR A 54 1.18 11.88 7.07
N ALA A 55 0.53 13.03 6.84
CA ALA A 55 -0.81 13.09 6.26
C ALA A 55 -0.85 12.50 4.84
N PHE A 56 0.18 12.75 4.03
CA PHE A 56 0.32 12.19 2.70
C PHE A 56 0.50 10.66 2.73
N ALA A 57 1.38 10.15 3.58
CA ALA A 57 1.59 8.71 3.77
C ALA A 57 0.30 8.02 4.25
N LYS A 58 -0.41 8.65 5.19
CA LYS A 58 -1.73 8.21 5.68
C LYS A 58 -2.75 8.09 4.54
N GLN A 59 -2.85 9.12 3.69
CA GLN A 59 -3.79 9.12 2.56
C GLN A 59 -3.47 8.00 1.55
N LYS A 60 -2.20 7.77 1.24
CA LYS A 60 -1.77 6.65 0.38
C LYS A 60 -2.21 5.31 0.95
N TYR A 61 -1.91 5.04 2.22
CA TYR A 61 -2.30 3.80 2.88
C TYR A 61 -3.81 3.56 2.80
N PHE A 62 -4.63 4.55 3.16
CA PHE A 62 -6.08 4.40 3.13
C PHE A 62 -6.65 4.27 1.71
N PHE A 63 -6.02 4.88 0.71
CA PHE A 63 -6.42 4.72 -0.68
C PHE A 63 -6.27 3.26 -1.14
N VAL A 64 -5.10 2.67 -0.90
CA VAL A 64 -4.83 1.28 -1.29
C VAL A 64 -5.68 0.31 -0.47
N LEU A 65 -5.87 0.58 0.83
CA LEU A 65 -6.77 -0.20 1.69
C LEU A 65 -8.23 -0.17 1.20
N ARG A 66 -8.69 0.97 0.67
CA ARG A 66 -10.04 1.08 0.07
C ARG A 66 -10.15 0.20 -1.17
N ALA A 67 -9.12 0.15 -2.01
CA ALA A 67 -9.11 -0.72 -3.19
C ALA A 67 -9.19 -2.21 -2.80
N ALA A 68 -8.44 -2.65 -1.78
CA ALA A 68 -8.54 -4.02 -1.27
C ALA A 68 -9.91 -4.36 -0.67
N ARG A 69 -10.54 -3.42 0.04
CA ARG A 69 -11.91 -3.58 0.57
C ARG A 69 -12.94 -3.78 -0.53
N GLN A 70 -12.85 -3.01 -1.62
CA GLN A 70 -13.75 -3.16 -2.77
C GLN A 70 -13.66 -4.55 -3.41
N ARG A 71 -12.46 -5.14 -3.44
CA ARG A 71 -12.22 -6.49 -3.94
C ARG A 71 -12.56 -7.60 -2.93
N LYS A 72 -13.09 -7.26 -1.75
CA LYS A 72 -13.37 -8.18 -0.64
C LYS A 72 -12.17 -9.08 -0.33
N MET A 73 -10.96 -8.55 -0.41
CA MET A 73 -9.74 -9.24 0.01
C MET A 73 -9.77 -9.38 1.53
N LYS A 74 -10.58 -10.32 2.05
CA LYS A 74 -10.46 -10.82 3.42
C LYS A 74 -9.11 -11.52 3.45
N GLY A 75 -8.23 -11.07 4.34
CA GLY A 75 -6.80 -11.40 4.33
C GLY A 75 -6.52 -12.83 3.87
N ARG A 76 -5.74 -12.97 2.80
CA ARG A 76 -5.03 -14.23 2.51
C ARG A 76 -3.96 -14.40 3.59
N GLY A 77 -4.40 -14.66 4.81
CA GLY A 77 -3.57 -15.29 5.82
C GLY A 77 -3.42 -16.74 5.41
N HIS A 78 -2.19 -17.12 5.05
CA HIS A 78 -1.72 -18.48 4.75
C HIS A 78 -2.09 -19.10 3.38
N GLN A 79 -1.12 -19.90 2.91
CA GLN A 79 -1.00 -20.64 1.65
C GLN A 79 -0.55 -19.74 0.49
N GLN A 80 0.75 -19.69 0.14
CA GLN A 80 1.51 -20.85 -0.32
C GLN A 80 3.03 -20.54 -0.34
N SER A 81 3.73 -20.84 0.77
CA SER A 81 5.17 -21.08 0.76
C SER A 81 5.39 -22.59 0.62
N THR A 82 5.27 -23.08 -0.60
CA THR A 82 5.77 -24.40 -0.96
C THR A 82 6.78 -24.21 -2.09
N TRP A 83 8.00 -24.69 -1.83
CA TRP A 83 9.12 -24.94 -2.74
C TRP A 83 10.10 -23.78 -3.00
N TYR A 84 11.19 -23.75 -2.22
CA TYR A 84 12.49 -24.21 -2.71
C TYR A 84 13.23 -24.93 -1.57
N GLU A 85 13.76 -26.11 -1.90
CA GLU A 85 14.66 -26.96 -1.10
C GLU A 85 16.00 -26.29 -0.81
#